data_AF-A0A6I7WP29-F1
#
_entry.id   AF-A0A6I7WP29-F1
#
_cell.length_a   1.000
_cell.length_b   1.000
_cell.length_c   1.000
_cell.angle_alpha   90.00
_cell.angle_beta   90.00
_cell.angle_gamma   90.00
#
_symmetry.space_group_name_H-M   'P 1'
#
loop_
_entity.id
_entity.type
_entity.pdbx_description
1 polymer ?
#
loop_
_entity_poly.entity_id
_entity_poly.type
_entity_poly.pdbx_seq_one_letter_code
_entity_poly.pdbx_strand_id
1 'polypeptide(L)'
;LLLIFTVSSVFADQVEKNEIGQARNAAAIVINTKTLQKLQKILPELPEVVDQDMAIILCPEKDTPQWGECLYEVGGTGPAGGLVFYTTDGGRHGIEASPTDQGQSEWGCYTVEVAGAESQEVGSGKTNTNAILDGGCVQDYVYSGDIAARIAYDYTLNGFEDWYLPSLGELGLMYSELREKKIGDFAGYGRYISSSQQEESNIRSWAMRFSNGLEVLIYRNLHGHVRPVRSF
;
A
#
# COMPACT_ATOMS: atom_id res chain seq x y z
N LEU A 1 72.61 -49.87 -21.59
CA LEU A 1 72.46 -48.79 -20.59
C LEU A 1 70.99 -48.39 -20.55
N LEU A 2 70.29 -48.71 -19.46
CA LEU A 2 68.90 -48.32 -19.25
C LEU A 2 68.88 -46.83 -18.89
N LEU A 3 68.35 -45.96 -19.77
CA LEU A 3 68.08 -44.56 -19.42
C LEU A 3 66.85 -44.53 -18.51
N ILE A 4 67.09 -44.59 -17.21
CA ILE A 4 66.05 -44.31 -16.21
C ILE A 4 65.85 -42.80 -16.23
N PHE A 5 64.79 -42.36 -16.92
CA PHE A 5 64.30 -40.99 -16.81
C PHE A 5 63.83 -40.78 -15.37
N THR A 6 64.68 -40.20 -14.53
CA THR A 6 64.26 -39.69 -13.23
C THR A 6 63.37 -38.48 -13.50
N VAL A 7 62.06 -38.70 -13.51
CA VAL A 7 61.07 -37.62 -13.45
C VAL A 7 61.46 -36.77 -12.23
N SER A 8 61.94 -35.54 -12.45
CA SER A 8 62.44 -34.72 -11.34
C SER A 8 61.32 -34.48 -10.34
N SER A 9 61.61 -34.53 -9.03
CA SER A 9 60.64 -34.36 -7.93
C SER A 9 59.69 -33.16 -8.11
N VAL A 10 60.17 -32.08 -8.73
CA VAL A 10 59.38 -30.89 -9.05
C VAL A 10 58.18 -31.18 -9.97
N PHE A 11 58.32 -32.08 -10.96
CA PHE A 11 57.21 -32.46 -11.84
C PHE A 11 56.19 -33.33 -11.11
N ALA A 12 56.62 -34.21 -10.20
CA ALA A 12 55.72 -35.02 -9.38
C ALA A 12 54.87 -34.14 -8.45
N ASP A 13 55.50 -33.18 -7.76
CA ASP A 13 54.80 -32.19 -6.92
C ASP A 13 53.80 -31.34 -7.72
N GLN A 14 54.13 -30.98 -8.96
CA GLN A 14 53.25 -30.20 -9.82
C GLN A 14 52.02 -31.00 -10.27
N VAL A 15 52.21 -32.30 -10.57
CA VAL A 15 51.11 -33.22 -10.93
C VAL A 15 50.17 -33.40 -9.74
N GLU A 16 50.70 -33.66 -8.54
CA GLU A 16 49.89 -33.81 -7.33
C GLU A 16 49.09 -32.55 -7.01
N LYS A 17 49.70 -31.36 -7.10
CA LYS A 17 49.00 -30.09 -6.92
C LYS A 17 47.88 -29.89 -7.95
N ASN A 18 48.09 -30.29 -9.20
CA ASN A 18 47.08 -30.22 -10.24
C ASN A 18 45.91 -31.18 -9.97
N GLU A 19 46.18 -32.41 -9.54
CA GLU A 19 45.15 -33.39 -9.17
C GLU A 19 44.30 -32.90 -7.98
N ILE A 20 44.95 -32.36 -6.95
CA ILE A 20 44.27 -31.71 -5.81
C ILE A 20 43.41 -30.53 -6.30
N GLY A 21 43.94 -29.72 -7.22
CA GLY A 21 43.21 -28.60 -7.83
C GLY A 21 41.96 -29.05 -8.60
N GLN A 22 42.08 -30.10 -9.42
CA GLN A 22 40.95 -30.67 -10.15
C GLN A 22 39.87 -31.23 -9.22
N ALA A 23 40.26 -31.93 -8.16
CA ALA A 23 39.33 -32.46 -7.17
C ALA A 23 38.56 -31.34 -6.44
N ARG A 24 39.26 -30.25 -6.07
CA ARG A 24 38.62 -29.06 -5.48
C ARG A 24 37.65 -28.38 -6.44
N ASN A 25 38.05 -28.21 -7.71
CA ASN A 25 37.20 -27.61 -8.73
C ASN A 25 35.94 -28.45 -8.99
N ALA A 26 36.07 -29.79 -9.06
CA ALA A 26 34.95 -30.70 -9.23
C ALA A 26 33.95 -30.59 -8.06
N ALA A 27 34.44 -30.56 -6.82
CA ALA A 27 33.60 -30.38 -5.65
C ALA A 27 32.88 -29.02 -5.65
N ALA A 28 33.58 -27.95 -6.03
CA ALA A 28 33.01 -26.61 -6.14
C ALA A 28 31.90 -26.54 -7.22
N ILE A 29 32.11 -27.19 -8.37
CA ILE A 29 31.08 -27.29 -9.42
C ILE A 29 29.83 -27.97 -8.88
N VAL A 30 29.95 -29.10 -8.16
CA VAL A 30 28.80 -29.79 -7.58
C VAL A 30 28.02 -28.89 -6.61
N ILE A 31 28.73 -28.11 -5.78
CA ILE A 31 28.12 -27.15 -4.85
C ILE A 31 27.40 -26.03 -5.63
N ASN A 32 28.06 -25.45 -6.63
CA ASN A 32 27.50 -24.38 -7.46
C ASN A 32 26.27 -24.87 -8.22
N THR A 33 26.30 -26.08 -8.80
CA THR A 33 25.14 -26.69 -9.48
C THR A 33 23.96 -26.84 -8.53
N LYS A 34 24.18 -27.36 -7.30
CA LYS A 34 23.10 -27.46 -6.30
C LYS A 34 22.54 -26.10 -5.90
N THR A 35 23.39 -25.09 -5.83
CA THR A 35 23.00 -23.72 -5.51
C THR A 35 22.14 -23.12 -6.62
N LEU A 36 22.56 -23.26 -7.88
CA LEU A 36 21.79 -22.84 -9.04
C LEU A 36 20.44 -23.55 -9.13
N GLN A 37 20.38 -24.86 -8.86
CA GLN A 37 19.12 -25.61 -8.82
C GLN A 37 18.16 -25.11 -7.73
N LYS A 38 18.67 -24.63 -6.60
CA LYS A 38 17.83 -24.01 -5.56
C LYS A 38 17.32 -22.64 -6.01
N LEU A 39 18.17 -21.82 -6.62
CA LEU A 39 17.78 -20.50 -7.13
C LEU A 39 16.74 -20.61 -8.24
N GLN A 40 16.90 -21.55 -9.17
CA GLN A 40 15.93 -21.82 -10.24
C GLN A 40 14.54 -22.21 -9.73
N LYS A 41 14.42 -22.72 -8.50
CA LYS A 41 13.11 -23.04 -7.89
C LYS A 41 12.42 -21.84 -7.25
N ILE A 42 13.16 -20.75 -7.01
CA ILE A 42 12.66 -19.56 -6.31
C ILE A 42 12.42 -18.43 -7.31
N LEU A 43 13.26 -18.31 -8.33
CA LEU A 43 13.19 -17.24 -9.31
C LEU A 43 12.07 -17.50 -10.33
N PRO A 44 11.31 -16.46 -10.74
CA PRO A 44 10.37 -16.57 -11.84
C PRO A 44 11.09 -16.89 -13.15
N GLU A 45 10.40 -17.55 -14.07
CA GLU A 45 10.91 -17.79 -15.42
C GLU A 45 11.27 -16.46 -16.09
N LEU A 46 12.39 -16.45 -16.83
CA LEU A 46 12.83 -15.27 -17.58
C LEU A 46 11.81 -14.99 -18.70
N PRO A 47 11.27 -13.76 -18.80
CA PRO A 47 10.32 -13.43 -19.85
C PRO A 47 11.01 -13.46 -21.22
N GLU A 48 10.24 -13.85 -22.25
CA GLU A 48 10.74 -13.98 -23.63
C GLU A 48 11.24 -12.66 -24.23
N VAL A 49 10.71 -11.53 -23.74
CA VAL A 49 11.09 -10.19 -24.16
C VAL A 49 11.57 -9.42 -22.95
N VAL A 50 12.84 -9.02 -22.98
CA VAL A 50 13.44 -8.11 -22.01
C VAL A 50 13.39 -6.71 -22.60
N ASP A 51 12.33 -5.97 -22.33
CA ASP A 51 12.26 -4.55 -22.65
C ASP A 51 12.10 -3.77 -21.34
N GLN A 52 12.97 -2.78 -21.14
CA GLN A 52 13.21 -2.00 -19.92
C GLN A 52 13.81 -2.76 -18.71
N ASP A 53 14.34 -1.98 -17.75
CA ASP A 53 15.01 -2.44 -16.54
C ASP A 53 14.08 -3.30 -15.67
N MET A 54 14.02 -4.61 -15.94
CA MET A 54 13.18 -5.54 -15.19
C MET A 54 13.83 -5.87 -13.85
N ALA A 55 13.17 -5.50 -12.76
CA ALA A 55 13.52 -5.94 -11.42
C ALA A 55 12.73 -7.20 -11.05
N ILE A 56 13.32 -8.04 -10.19
CA ILE A 56 12.56 -9.08 -9.48
C ILE A 56 11.96 -8.41 -8.25
N ILE A 57 10.64 -8.40 -8.17
CA ILE A 57 9.89 -7.82 -7.07
C ILE A 57 9.08 -8.87 -6.32
N LEU A 58 8.96 -8.73 -5.00
CA LEU A 58 8.04 -9.48 -4.17
C LEU A 58 6.92 -8.54 -3.74
N CYS A 59 5.72 -8.72 -4.30
CA CYS A 59 4.59 -7.86 -4.00
C CYS A 59 3.93 -8.24 -2.66
N PRO A 60 3.31 -7.30 -1.92
CA PRO A 60 2.79 -7.54 -0.57
C PRO A 60 1.82 -8.73 -0.42
N GLU A 61 1.10 -9.14 -1.47
CA GLU A 61 0.19 -10.29 -1.48
C GLU A 61 0.73 -11.54 -2.20
N LYS A 62 1.96 -11.49 -2.73
CA LYS A 62 2.52 -12.58 -3.54
C LYS A 62 3.62 -13.27 -2.75
N ASP A 63 3.44 -14.57 -2.52
CA ASP A 63 4.47 -15.43 -1.90
C ASP A 63 5.60 -15.77 -2.88
N THR A 64 5.40 -15.49 -4.17
CA THR A 64 6.35 -15.76 -5.25
C THR A 64 6.85 -14.46 -5.86
N PRO A 65 8.17 -14.29 -6.04
CA PRO A 65 8.70 -13.15 -6.75
C PRO A 65 8.29 -13.15 -8.22
N GLN A 66 8.06 -11.96 -8.79
CA GLN A 66 7.71 -11.76 -10.18
C GLN A 66 8.64 -10.73 -10.84
N TRP A 67 8.69 -10.73 -12.17
CA TRP A 67 9.36 -9.68 -12.93
C TRP A 67 8.45 -8.45 -13.06
N GLY A 68 9.03 -7.27 -12.98
CA GLY A 68 8.34 -6.01 -13.25
C GLY A 68 7.78 -5.33 -12.00
N GLU A 69 6.56 -4.82 -12.11
CA GLU A 69 5.91 -4.00 -11.09
C GLU A 69 4.78 -4.74 -10.35
N CYS A 70 4.35 -4.20 -9.21
CA CYS A 70 3.16 -4.68 -8.51
C CYS A 70 1.93 -3.98 -9.07
N LEU A 71 0.98 -4.77 -9.58
CA LEU A 71 -0.31 -4.30 -10.06
C LEU A 71 -1.39 -4.69 -9.05
N TYR A 72 -2.31 -3.76 -8.81
CA TYR A 72 -3.36 -3.87 -7.81
C TYR A 72 -4.74 -3.87 -8.46
N GLU A 73 -5.67 -4.63 -7.87
CA GLU A 73 -7.04 -4.75 -8.35
C GLU A 73 -8.04 -4.33 -7.28
N VAL A 74 -9.17 -3.76 -7.71
CA VAL A 74 -10.28 -3.40 -6.82
C VAL A 74 -10.78 -4.62 -6.04
N GLY A 75 -10.86 -4.50 -4.72
CA GLY A 75 -11.23 -5.56 -3.78
C GLY A 75 -10.04 -6.36 -3.22
N GLY A 76 -8.83 -6.21 -3.78
CA GLY A 76 -7.60 -6.80 -3.27
C GLY A 76 -6.90 -5.94 -2.21
N THR A 77 -5.73 -6.38 -1.76
CA THR A 77 -4.89 -5.61 -0.82
C THR A 77 -3.89 -4.73 -1.57
N GLY A 78 -3.84 -3.46 -1.19
CA GLY A 78 -2.95 -2.45 -1.75
C GLY A 78 -1.55 -2.49 -1.16
N PRO A 79 -0.65 -1.61 -1.63
CA PRO A 79 0.75 -1.59 -1.23
C PRO A 79 0.96 -1.39 0.27
N ALA A 80 0.10 -0.61 0.95
CA ALA A 80 0.21 -0.39 2.39
C ALA A 80 -0.49 -1.47 3.22
N GLY A 81 -1.11 -2.47 2.59
CA GLY A 81 -1.96 -3.44 3.28
C GLY A 81 -3.41 -2.99 3.40
N GLY A 82 -3.82 -1.90 2.73
CA GLY A 82 -5.20 -1.43 2.68
C GLY A 82 -6.05 -2.17 1.66
N LEU A 83 -7.33 -1.85 1.59
CA LEU A 83 -8.30 -2.44 0.67
C LEU A 83 -8.46 -1.53 -0.55
N VAL A 84 -8.04 -2.01 -1.72
CA VAL A 84 -8.08 -1.23 -2.96
C VAL A 84 -9.53 -1.06 -3.41
N PHE A 85 -9.97 0.19 -3.60
CA PHE A 85 -11.32 0.48 -4.09
C PHE A 85 -11.34 1.34 -5.36
N TYR A 86 -10.18 1.84 -5.77
CA TYR A 86 -10.01 2.60 -7.01
C TYR A 86 -8.65 2.30 -7.60
N THR A 87 -8.57 2.12 -8.92
CA THR A 87 -7.31 1.90 -9.64
C THR A 87 -7.31 2.65 -10.96
N THR A 88 -6.13 3.06 -11.40
CA THR A 88 -5.86 3.66 -12.71
C THR A 88 -4.64 3.00 -13.33
N ASP A 89 -4.40 3.27 -14.61
CA ASP A 89 -3.24 2.76 -15.36
C ASP A 89 -3.02 1.25 -15.22
N GLY A 90 -4.12 0.49 -15.25
CA GLY A 90 -4.08 -0.97 -15.17
C GLY A 90 -3.67 -1.51 -13.80
N GLY A 91 -3.84 -0.74 -12.72
CA GLY A 91 -3.52 -1.16 -11.35
C GLY A 91 -2.18 -0.66 -10.84
N ARG A 92 -1.46 0.15 -11.62
CA ARG A 92 -0.22 0.81 -11.17
C ARG A 92 -0.46 1.86 -10.10
N HIS A 93 -1.58 2.56 -10.22
CA HIS A 93 -1.97 3.64 -9.32
C HIS A 93 -3.38 3.40 -8.81
N GLY A 94 -3.72 4.02 -7.68
CA GLY A 94 -5.04 3.83 -7.10
C GLY A 94 -5.22 4.46 -5.74
N ILE A 95 -6.32 4.06 -5.09
CA ILE A 95 -6.63 4.44 -3.72
C ILE A 95 -7.03 3.19 -2.94
N GLU A 96 -6.43 3.05 -1.75
CA GLU A 96 -6.73 2.00 -0.79
C GLU A 96 -7.34 2.58 0.48
N ALA A 97 -8.32 1.89 1.05
CA ALA A 97 -8.90 2.20 2.35
C ALA A 97 -8.18 1.42 3.45
N SER A 98 -8.06 1.99 4.64
CA SER A 98 -7.56 1.23 5.80
C SER A 98 -8.39 -0.05 6.03
N PRO A 99 -7.79 -1.15 6.49
CA PRO A 99 -8.52 -2.41 6.67
C PRO A 99 -9.65 -2.34 7.70
N THR A 100 -9.60 -1.38 8.63
CA THR A 100 -10.55 -1.23 9.74
C THR A 100 -10.90 0.24 10.02
N ASP A 101 -12.09 0.49 10.56
CA ASP A 101 -12.51 1.82 11.04
C ASP A 101 -11.61 2.30 12.17
N GLN A 102 -11.26 3.59 12.19
CA GLN A 102 -10.49 4.23 13.26
C GLN A 102 -11.40 4.85 14.34
N GLY A 103 -12.57 4.27 14.55
CA GLY A 103 -13.59 4.76 15.47
C GLY A 103 -14.48 5.86 14.87
N GLN A 104 -15.06 6.67 15.76
CA GLN A 104 -15.96 7.76 15.39
C GLN A 104 -15.42 9.10 15.90
N SER A 105 -15.59 10.14 15.08
CA SER A 105 -15.12 11.50 15.37
C SER A 105 -15.96 12.54 14.66
N GLU A 106 -15.97 13.75 15.20
CA GLU A 106 -16.51 14.94 14.56
C GLU A 106 -15.69 15.36 13.34
N TRP A 107 -16.34 15.96 12.34
CA TRP A 107 -15.61 16.64 11.26
C TRP A 107 -14.77 17.80 11.82
N GLY A 108 -15.28 18.48 12.85
CA GLY A 108 -14.58 19.53 13.57
C GLY A 108 -14.87 20.93 13.04
N CYS A 109 -14.07 21.92 13.43
CA CYS A 109 -14.11 23.27 12.84
C CYS A 109 -15.52 23.88 12.73
N TYR A 110 -16.39 23.65 13.72
CA TYR A 110 -17.77 24.12 13.68
C TYR A 110 -17.77 25.65 13.81
N THR A 111 -18.46 26.39 12.94
CA THR A 111 -18.41 27.87 12.85
C THR A 111 -17.04 28.46 12.47
N VAL A 112 -16.09 27.63 12.04
CA VAL A 112 -14.79 28.06 11.53
C VAL A 112 -14.81 27.92 10.01
N GLU A 113 -14.45 29.00 9.32
CA GLU A 113 -14.25 28.98 7.88
C GLU A 113 -13.01 28.15 7.54
N VAL A 114 -13.19 27.14 6.70
CA VAL A 114 -12.12 26.31 6.16
C VAL A 114 -12.19 26.49 4.64
N ALA A 115 -11.11 26.94 4.00
CA ALA A 115 -11.09 27.15 2.55
C ALA A 115 -10.33 26.00 1.87
N GLY A 116 -10.85 25.49 0.76
CA GLY A 116 -10.17 24.45 -0.04
C GLY A 116 -10.51 23.01 0.38
N ALA A 117 -11.61 22.82 1.12
CA ALA A 117 -12.14 21.51 1.50
C ALA A 117 -13.48 21.19 0.81
N GLU A 118 -13.91 21.94 -0.20
CA GLU A 118 -15.23 21.83 -0.83
C GLU A 118 -15.32 20.71 -1.87
N SER A 119 -14.18 20.31 -2.44
CA SER A 119 -14.15 19.35 -3.54
C SER A 119 -14.71 18.00 -3.12
N GLN A 120 -15.59 17.45 -3.95
CA GLN A 120 -16.19 16.12 -3.75
C GLN A 120 -15.57 15.08 -4.70
N GLU A 121 -14.66 15.48 -5.58
CA GLU A 121 -14.11 14.63 -6.63
C GLU A 121 -13.20 13.52 -6.06
N VAL A 122 -13.10 12.42 -6.80
CA VAL A 122 -12.14 11.35 -6.50
C VAL A 122 -10.71 11.90 -6.65
N GLY A 123 -9.85 11.64 -5.67
CA GLY A 123 -8.48 12.15 -5.62
C GLY A 123 -8.34 13.48 -4.87
N SER A 124 -9.44 14.12 -4.45
CA SER A 124 -9.38 15.39 -3.71
C SER A 124 -9.28 15.23 -2.18
N GLY A 125 -9.41 14.01 -1.65
CA GLY A 125 -9.47 13.79 -0.20
C GLY A 125 -8.21 14.27 0.54
N LYS A 126 -7.02 14.09 -0.05
CA LYS A 126 -5.75 14.53 0.54
C LYS A 126 -5.67 16.04 0.65
N THR A 127 -6.01 16.76 -0.42
CA THR A 127 -6.02 18.22 -0.44
C THR A 127 -7.04 18.78 0.55
N ASN A 128 -8.26 18.25 0.56
CA ASN A 128 -9.28 18.65 1.52
C ASN A 128 -8.85 18.39 2.97
N THR A 129 -8.26 17.22 3.24
CA THR A 129 -7.76 16.86 4.57
C THR A 129 -6.73 17.88 5.05
N ASN A 130 -5.74 18.22 4.22
CA ASN A 130 -4.74 19.22 4.55
C ASN A 130 -5.37 20.60 4.84
N ALA A 131 -6.34 21.02 4.01
CA ALA A 131 -7.07 22.27 4.25
C ALA A 131 -7.79 22.31 5.61
N ILE A 132 -8.40 21.19 6.02
CA ILE A 132 -9.03 21.07 7.34
C ILE A 132 -7.99 21.18 8.47
N LEU A 133 -6.86 20.49 8.32
CA LEU A 133 -5.77 20.49 9.31
C LEU A 133 -5.15 21.89 9.46
N ASP A 134 -5.08 22.65 8.37
CA ASP A 134 -4.57 24.03 8.35
C ASP A 134 -5.62 25.07 8.79
N GLY A 135 -6.89 24.68 8.91
CA GLY A 135 -8.03 25.54 9.28
C GLY A 135 -8.01 26.07 10.71
N GLY A 136 -7.04 25.70 11.53
CA GLY A 136 -6.87 26.22 12.90
C GLY A 136 -8.00 25.83 13.85
N CYS A 137 -8.53 24.62 13.71
CA CYS A 137 -9.68 24.15 14.48
C CYS A 137 -9.29 23.86 15.93
N VAL A 138 -9.77 24.70 16.87
CA VAL A 138 -9.36 24.70 18.29
C VAL A 138 -10.54 24.51 19.26
N GLN A 139 -11.40 23.52 19.00
CA GLN A 139 -12.58 23.26 19.83
C GLN A 139 -12.41 22.03 20.73
N ASP A 140 -13.17 21.99 21.83
CA ASP A 140 -13.28 20.78 22.64
C ASP A 140 -14.13 19.73 21.89
N TYR A 141 -13.50 18.67 21.41
CA TYR A 141 -14.16 17.55 20.72
C TYR A 141 -14.56 16.49 21.73
N VAL A 142 -15.83 16.12 21.74
CA VAL A 142 -16.45 15.31 22.79
C VAL A 142 -16.26 13.82 22.53
N TYR A 143 -16.16 13.40 21.27
CA TYR A 143 -16.17 11.97 20.93
C TYR A 143 -14.77 11.34 20.97
N SER A 144 -13.84 11.83 20.17
CA SER A 144 -12.47 11.28 20.06
C SER A 144 -11.39 12.15 20.68
N GLY A 145 -11.74 13.37 21.12
CA GLY A 145 -10.77 14.38 21.57
C GLY A 145 -9.99 15.07 20.43
N ASP A 146 -10.22 14.67 19.17
CA ASP A 146 -9.62 15.24 17.97
C ASP A 146 -10.60 15.14 16.77
N ILE A 147 -10.31 15.83 15.68
CA ILE A 147 -11.12 15.86 14.45
C ILE A 147 -10.84 14.65 13.55
N ALA A 148 -11.84 14.26 12.76
CA ALA A 148 -11.76 13.12 11.85
C ALA A 148 -10.58 13.22 10.86
N ALA A 149 -10.26 14.43 10.39
CA ALA A 149 -9.12 14.68 9.52
C ALA A 149 -7.78 14.32 10.19
N ARG A 150 -7.62 14.61 11.49
CA ARG A 150 -6.38 14.32 12.23
C ARG A 150 -6.23 12.84 12.53
N ILE A 151 -7.33 12.18 12.93
CA ILE A 151 -7.35 10.73 13.11
C ILE A 151 -6.93 10.01 11.83
N ALA A 152 -7.38 10.49 10.67
CA ALA A 152 -6.98 9.91 9.39
C ALA A 152 -5.55 10.24 8.98
N TYR A 153 -5.08 11.45 9.29
CA TYR A 153 -3.72 11.90 9.00
C TYR A 153 -2.66 11.20 9.86
N ASP A 154 -2.94 10.98 11.14
CA ASP A 154 -2.04 10.31 12.08
C ASP A 154 -2.09 8.78 11.96
N TYR A 155 -2.98 8.23 11.12
CA TYR A 155 -3.08 6.79 10.90
C TYR A 155 -1.84 6.27 10.17
N THR A 156 -1.26 5.20 10.71
CA THR A 156 -0.10 4.52 10.11
C THR A 156 -0.38 3.05 9.92
N LEU A 157 0.03 2.49 8.78
CA LEU A 157 -0.08 1.07 8.50
C LEU A 157 1.13 0.59 7.69
N ASN A 158 1.79 -0.48 8.16
CA ASN A 158 2.93 -1.11 7.47
C ASN A 158 4.05 -0.13 7.04
N GLY A 159 4.28 0.92 7.82
CA GLY A 159 5.31 1.93 7.55
C GLY A 159 4.87 3.08 6.63
N PHE A 160 3.60 3.11 6.21
CA PHE A 160 3.01 4.23 5.47
C PHE A 160 2.27 5.19 6.41
N GLU A 161 2.53 6.49 6.25
CA GLU A 161 2.05 7.58 7.11
C GLU A 161 1.30 8.66 6.29
N ASP A 162 1.09 8.43 4.99
CA ASP A 162 0.49 9.37 4.04
C ASP A 162 -1.03 9.17 3.84
N TRP A 163 -1.71 8.75 4.91
CA TRP A 163 -3.15 8.52 4.96
C TRP A 163 -3.92 9.83 5.15
N TYR A 164 -5.18 9.85 4.70
CA TYR A 164 -6.03 11.05 4.74
C TYR A 164 -7.51 10.69 4.83
N LEU A 165 -8.34 11.68 5.15
CA LEU A 165 -9.79 11.54 5.23
C LEU A 165 -10.39 11.60 3.81
N PRO A 166 -11.18 10.61 3.38
CA PRO A 166 -11.65 10.51 2.01
C PRO A 166 -12.59 11.65 1.60
N SER A 167 -12.54 12.08 0.35
CA SER A 167 -13.55 12.96 -0.25
C SER A 167 -14.91 12.25 -0.36
N LEU A 168 -15.97 12.98 -0.66
CA LEU A 168 -17.30 12.37 -0.81
C LEU A 168 -17.34 11.36 -1.97
N GLY A 169 -16.70 11.67 -3.10
CA GLY A 169 -16.59 10.75 -4.23
C GLY A 169 -15.77 9.50 -3.90
N GLU A 170 -14.70 9.63 -3.11
CA GLU A 170 -13.93 8.49 -2.61
C GLU A 170 -14.76 7.61 -1.67
N LEU A 171 -15.57 8.19 -0.78
CA LEU A 171 -16.53 7.44 0.03
C LEU A 171 -17.56 6.69 -0.83
N GLY A 172 -18.02 7.30 -1.92
CA GLY A 172 -18.95 6.68 -2.86
C GLY A 172 -18.37 5.42 -3.50
N LEU A 173 -17.13 5.49 -3.97
CA LEU A 173 -16.43 4.31 -4.49
C LEU A 173 -16.15 3.27 -3.40
N MET A 174 -15.73 3.70 -2.22
CA MET A 174 -15.52 2.78 -1.10
C MET A 174 -16.81 2.06 -0.70
N TYR A 175 -17.96 2.73 -0.77
CA TYR A 175 -19.26 2.13 -0.56
C TYR A 175 -19.59 1.07 -1.63
N SER A 176 -19.53 1.42 -2.92
CA SER A 176 -19.92 0.51 -4.01
C SER A 176 -18.94 -0.66 -4.19
N GLU A 177 -17.65 -0.39 -4.09
CA GLU A 177 -16.62 -1.37 -4.41
C GLU A 177 -16.26 -2.29 -3.24
N LEU A 178 -16.35 -1.79 -2.00
CA LEU A 178 -16.00 -2.59 -0.82
C LEU A 178 -17.23 -2.95 0.01
N ARG A 179 -17.95 -1.95 0.53
CA ARG A 179 -19.06 -2.22 1.46
C ARG A 179 -20.15 -3.06 0.82
N GLU A 180 -20.61 -2.73 -0.38
CA GLU A 180 -21.73 -3.47 -1.01
C GLU A 180 -21.34 -4.93 -1.29
N LYS A 181 -20.06 -5.14 -1.59
CA LYS A 181 -19.46 -6.47 -1.78
C LYS A 181 -19.07 -7.17 -0.47
N LYS A 182 -19.35 -6.56 0.69
CA LYS A 182 -19.05 -7.07 2.03
C LYS A 182 -17.55 -7.29 2.29
N ILE A 183 -16.72 -6.44 1.70
CA ILE A 183 -15.26 -6.40 1.92
C ILE A 183 -14.98 -5.29 2.94
N GLY A 184 -14.06 -5.51 3.89
CA GLY A 184 -13.52 -4.45 4.75
C GLY A 184 -14.22 -4.12 6.06
N ASP A 185 -15.12 -4.99 6.52
CA ASP A 185 -15.77 -4.93 7.85
C ASP A 185 -16.29 -3.53 8.23
N PHE A 186 -16.92 -2.87 7.27
CA PHE A 186 -17.54 -1.57 7.49
C PHE A 186 -18.69 -1.68 8.48
N ALA A 187 -18.78 -0.75 9.44
CA ALA A 187 -19.98 -0.55 10.23
C ALA A 187 -21.21 -0.45 9.32
N GLY A 188 -22.12 -1.43 9.44
CA GLY A 188 -23.34 -1.52 8.62
C GLY A 188 -24.40 -0.47 8.96
N TYR A 189 -24.15 0.36 9.98
CA TYR A 189 -25.00 1.43 10.45
C TYR A 189 -24.17 2.70 10.66
N GLY A 190 -24.82 3.87 10.60
CA GLY A 190 -24.15 5.15 10.80
C GLY A 190 -23.68 5.82 9.52
N ARG A 191 -22.91 6.89 9.69
CA ARG A 191 -22.40 7.78 8.63
C ARG A 191 -20.89 7.73 8.66
N TYR A 192 -20.27 7.72 7.48
CA TYR A 192 -18.83 7.86 7.29
C TYR A 192 -18.53 9.31 6.94
N ILE A 193 -17.58 9.89 7.66
CA ILE A 193 -17.20 11.30 7.51
C ILE A 193 -16.35 11.46 6.24
N SER A 194 -16.71 12.45 5.43
CA SER A 194 -15.92 12.88 4.27
C SER A 194 -15.09 14.12 4.63
N SER A 195 -13.97 14.33 3.97
CA SER A 195 -13.20 15.58 4.01
C SER A 195 -13.87 16.72 3.22
N SER A 196 -14.92 16.43 2.44
CA SER A 196 -15.66 17.42 1.67
C SER A 196 -16.62 18.23 2.57
N GLN A 197 -16.50 19.56 2.57
CA GLN A 197 -17.44 20.47 3.22
C GLN A 197 -18.56 20.93 2.28
N GLN A 198 -19.63 21.48 2.85
CA GLN A 198 -20.63 22.19 2.05
C GLN A 198 -20.08 23.54 1.60
N GLU A 199 -20.23 23.85 0.31
CA GLU A 199 -19.90 25.17 -0.24
C GLU A 199 -20.63 26.29 0.51
N GLU A 200 -19.93 27.40 0.75
CA GLU A 200 -20.43 28.58 1.48
C GLU A 200 -21.02 28.23 2.87
N SER A 201 -20.46 27.21 3.55
CA SER A 201 -20.89 26.82 4.90
C SER A 201 -19.72 26.52 5.82
N ASN A 202 -19.78 27.07 7.04
CA ASN A 202 -18.84 26.78 8.13
C ASN A 202 -19.40 25.86 9.23
N ILE A 203 -20.64 25.38 9.07
CA ILE A 203 -21.32 24.53 10.06
C ILE A 203 -21.65 23.14 9.53
N ARG A 204 -21.57 22.92 8.22
CA ARG A 204 -21.95 21.66 7.58
C ARG A 204 -20.81 21.05 6.78
N SER A 205 -20.81 19.72 6.73
CA SER A 205 -19.93 18.92 5.89
C SER A 205 -20.68 17.72 5.33
N TRP A 206 -20.09 17.09 4.32
CA TRP A 206 -20.64 15.89 3.71
C TRP A 206 -20.25 14.64 4.48
N ALA A 207 -21.13 13.66 4.44
CA ALA A 207 -20.92 12.31 4.94
C ALA A 207 -21.72 11.34 4.07
N MET A 208 -21.41 10.05 4.18
CA MET A 208 -22.16 9.01 3.46
C MET A 208 -22.70 7.95 4.43
N ARG A 209 -23.96 7.55 4.24
CA ARG A 209 -24.56 6.45 5.00
C ARG A 209 -24.21 5.11 4.36
N PHE A 210 -23.37 4.32 5.00
CA PHE A 210 -22.98 3.01 4.48
C PHE A 210 -24.08 1.94 4.66
N SER A 211 -25.21 2.29 5.29
CA SER A 211 -26.41 1.44 5.27
C SER A 211 -27.09 1.38 3.90
N ASN A 212 -26.96 2.43 3.07
CA ASN A 212 -27.72 2.57 1.82
C ASN A 212 -27.09 3.49 0.75
N GLY A 213 -25.83 3.90 0.91
CA GLY A 213 -25.09 4.72 -0.05
C GLY A 213 -25.54 6.18 -0.12
N LEU A 214 -26.41 6.64 0.79
CA LEU A 214 -26.97 7.99 0.71
C LEU A 214 -25.94 9.04 1.19
N GLU A 215 -25.64 10.00 0.32
CA GLU A 215 -24.94 11.23 0.65
C GLU A 215 -25.81 12.12 1.55
N VAL A 216 -25.23 12.65 2.62
CA VAL A 216 -25.95 13.47 3.59
C VAL A 216 -25.09 14.63 4.06
N LEU A 217 -25.72 15.78 4.27
CA LEU A 217 -25.14 16.89 5.01
C LEU A 217 -25.32 16.65 6.51
N ILE A 218 -24.24 16.83 7.26
CA ILE A 218 -24.22 16.78 8.71
C ILE A 218 -23.70 18.09 9.29
N TYR A 219 -24.09 18.38 10.54
CA TYR A 219 -23.39 19.43 11.29
C TYR A 219 -22.00 18.93 11.66
N ARG A 220 -20.99 19.80 11.56
CA ARG A 220 -19.59 19.39 11.76
C ARG A 220 -19.25 18.98 13.19
N ASN A 221 -20.10 19.33 14.16
CA ASN A 221 -20.01 18.89 15.57
C ASN A 221 -20.72 17.56 15.84
N LEU A 222 -21.27 16.90 14.81
CA LEU A 222 -21.78 15.53 14.92
C LEU A 222 -20.69 14.55 14.48
N HIS A 223 -20.67 13.40 15.15
CA HIS A 223 -19.70 12.33 14.87
C HIS A 223 -20.18 11.37 13.77
N GLY A 224 -19.21 10.70 13.18
CA GLY A 224 -19.38 9.58 12.26
C GLY A 224 -18.11 8.73 12.20
N HIS A 225 -18.19 7.60 11.51
CA HIS A 225 -17.08 6.68 11.32
C HIS A 225 -15.97 7.33 10.50
N VAL A 226 -14.73 7.09 10.92
CA VAL A 226 -13.52 7.52 10.22
C VAL A 226 -12.86 6.31 9.59
N ARG A 227 -12.76 6.31 8.27
CA ARG A 227 -12.03 5.31 7.50
C ARG A 227 -10.98 6.01 6.65
N PRO A 228 -9.71 6.05 7.11
CA PRO A 228 -8.63 6.66 6.35
C PRO A 228 -8.42 5.96 5.01
N VAL A 229 -8.03 6.73 4.01
CA VAL A 229 -7.64 6.25 2.67
C VAL A 229 -6.26 6.79 2.29
N ARG A 230 -5.63 6.17 1.31
CA ARG A 230 -4.28 6.52 0.83
C ARG A 230 -4.19 6.29 -0.67
N SER A 231 -3.52 7.20 -1.38
CA SER A 231 -3.22 7.03 -2.80
C SER A 231 -1.89 6.30 -3.00
N PHE A 232 -1.78 5.50 -4.07
CA PHE A 232 -0.55 4.84 -4.50
C PHE A 232 -0.33 4.97 -6.00
#